data_AF-F0IE32-F1
#
_entry.id   AF-F0IE32-F1
#
_cell.length_a   1.000
_cell.length_b   1.000
_cell.length_c   1.000
_cell.angle_alpha   90.00
_cell.angle_beta   90.00
_cell.angle_gamma   90.00
#
_symmetry.space_group_name_H-M   'P 1'
#
loop_
_entity.id
_entity.type
_entity.pdbx_description
1 polymer ?
#
loop_
_entity_poly.entity_id
_entity_poly.type
_entity_poly.pdbx_seq_one_letter_code
_entity_poly.pdbx_strand_id
1 'polypeptide(L)'
;MYKFQEKFDIYDTDTTINSVRDAIIANYLGYDLLNWDKHGFDAKKSKVNEFLEVKQCSISSGTWGGTWNDTNEEKALAFSDKRLFTVVGVWKGAHDLQFMVYGQHPQLGKDLYRMVTQRKKGSRSTQSISIQKMIKEYQFQVICPPDKGKEFVYTLLVNYSKKY
;
A
#
# COMPACT_ATOMS: atom_id res chain seq x y z
N MET A 1 -18.05 21.63 8.90
CA MET A 1 -17.68 20.21 8.74
C MET A 1 -18.89 19.27 8.71
N TYR A 2 -19.92 19.45 9.56
CA TYR A 2 -21.10 18.57 9.61
C TYR A 2 -21.97 18.49 8.34
N LYS A 3 -22.12 19.58 7.58
CA LYS A 3 -23.01 19.65 6.40
C LYS A 3 -22.64 18.71 5.22
N PHE A 4 -21.40 18.21 5.17
CA PHE A 4 -20.96 17.30 4.10
C PHE A 4 -21.23 15.84 4.46
N GLN A 5 -21.06 15.47 5.74
CA GLN A 5 -21.31 14.12 6.23
C GLN A 5 -22.81 13.78 6.22
N GLU A 6 -23.67 14.71 6.64
CA GLU A 6 -25.14 14.55 6.60
C GLU A 6 -25.70 14.48 5.17
N LYS A 7 -25.05 15.16 4.20
CA LYS A 7 -25.54 15.21 2.81
C LYS A 7 -25.25 13.93 2.03
N PHE A 8 -24.24 13.16 2.44
CA PHE A 8 -23.77 11.96 1.73
C PHE A 8 -23.81 10.68 2.56
N ASP A 9 -24.32 10.73 3.80
CA ASP A 9 -24.41 9.59 4.72
C ASP A 9 -23.04 8.93 5.01
N ILE A 10 -21.98 9.75 4.95
CA ILE A 10 -20.59 9.30 5.14
C ILE A 10 -20.19 9.51 6.60
N TYR A 11 -20.47 8.51 7.43
CA TYR A 11 -20.11 8.52 8.85
C TYR A 11 -18.62 8.21 9.10
N ASP A 12 -17.91 7.67 8.10
CA ASP A 12 -16.48 7.37 8.17
C ASP A 12 -15.72 8.01 7.00
N THR A 13 -15.20 9.21 7.26
CA THR A 13 -14.46 10.02 6.28
C THR A 13 -13.12 9.37 5.93
N ASP A 14 -12.49 8.66 6.88
CA ASP A 14 -11.19 8.03 6.67
C ASP A 14 -11.31 6.79 5.78
N THR A 15 -12.33 5.96 5.99
CA THR A 15 -12.64 4.83 5.08
C THR A 15 -12.90 5.32 3.65
N THR A 16 -13.62 6.43 3.50
CA THR A 16 -13.94 6.98 2.18
C THR A 16 -12.68 7.50 1.49
N ILE A 17 -11.84 8.26 2.20
CA ILE A 17 -10.57 8.76 1.66
C ILE A 17 -9.66 7.61 1.25
N ASN A 18 -9.54 6.56 2.06
CA ASN A 18 -8.72 5.40 1.73
C ASN A 18 -9.21 4.72 0.46
N SER A 19 -10.52 4.49 0.33
CA SER A 19 -11.11 3.86 -0.85
C SER A 19 -10.90 4.70 -2.12
N VAL A 20 -10.99 6.04 -2.01
CA VAL A 20 -10.68 6.95 -3.12
C VAL A 20 -9.20 6.85 -3.52
N ARG A 21 -8.29 6.80 -2.55
CA ARG A 21 -6.85 6.64 -2.81
C ARG A 21 -6.51 5.29 -3.44
N ASP A 22 -7.16 4.22 -3.00
CA ASP A 22 -7.02 2.89 -3.59
C ASP A 22 -7.47 2.92 -5.06
N ALA A 23 -8.61 3.55 -5.35
CA ALA A 23 -9.10 3.74 -6.71
C ALA A 23 -8.14 4.55 -7.58
N ILE A 24 -7.56 5.65 -7.06
CA ILE A 24 -6.56 6.46 -7.77
C ILE A 24 -5.34 5.61 -8.14
N ILE A 25 -4.78 4.88 -7.17
CA ILE A 25 -3.58 4.06 -7.38
C ILE A 25 -3.88 2.92 -8.35
N ALA A 26 -4.98 2.20 -8.16
CA ALA A 26 -5.38 1.08 -9.00
C ALA A 26 -5.59 1.52 -10.45
N ASN A 27 -6.33 2.62 -10.68
CA ASN A 27 -6.54 3.18 -12.00
C ASN A 27 -5.22 3.57 -12.65
N TYR A 28 -4.34 4.25 -11.89
CA TYR A 28 -3.03 4.65 -12.37
C TYR A 28 -2.16 3.46 -12.81
N LEU A 29 -2.25 2.33 -12.11
CA LEU A 29 -1.52 1.09 -12.43
C LEU A 29 -2.25 0.20 -13.45
N GLY A 30 -3.39 0.64 -13.98
CA GLY A 30 -4.17 -0.08 -14.98
C GLY A 30 -4.96 -1.28 -14.44
N TYR A 31 -5.34 -1.26 -13.16
CA TYR A 31 -6.28 -2.20 -12.55
C TYR A 31 -7.68 -1.61 -12.62
N ASP A 32 -8.55 -2.24 -13.40
CA ASP A 32 -9.85 -1.71 -13.81
C ASP A 32 -11.04 -2.33 -13.05
N LEU A 33 -10.81 -3.40 -12.28
CA LEU A 33 -11.81 -4.00 -11.41
C LEU A 33 -11.46 -3.69 -9.94
N LEU A 34 -12.14 -2.70 -9.36
CA LEU A 34 -11.97 -2.30 -7.96
C LEU A 34 -12.85 -3.16 -7.03
N ASN A 35 -12.30 -3.54 -5.89
CA ASN A 35 -13.02 -4.31 -4.87
C ASN A 35 -13.51 -3.38 -3.75
N TRP A 36 -14.79 -3.03 -3.80
CA TRP A 36 -15.41 -2.16 -2.79
C TRP A 36 -15.89 -2.93 -1.55
N ASP A 37 -16.06 -4.25 -1.67
CA ASP A 37 -16.62 -5.11 -0.60
C ASP A 37 -15.59 -5.47 0.48
N LYS A 38 -14.34 -4.98 0.36
CA LYS A 38 -13.21 -5.18 1.31
C LYS A 38 -12.89 -6.64 1.65
N HIS A 39 -13.48 -7.60 0.94
CA HIS A 39 -13.19 -9.01 1.05
C HIS A 39 -12.29 -9.42 -0.13
N GLY A 40 -11.01 -9.66 0.14
CA GLY A 40 -10.01 -9.99 -0.88
C GLY A 40 -9.02 -8.85 -1.12
N PHE A 41 -8.43 -8.81 -2.32
CA PHE A 41 -7.47 -7.78 -2.73
C PHE A 41 -8.19 -6.54 -3.26
N ASP A 42 -7.53 -5.39 -3.20
CA ASP A 42 -8.13 -4.07 -3.48
C ASP A 42 -8.51 -3.87 -4.96
N ALA A 43 -7.74 -4.45 -5.89
CA ALA A 43 -8.09 -4.38 -7.31
C ALA A 43 -7.61 -5.60 -8.12
N LYS A 44 -8.14 -5.74 -9.33
CA LYS A 44 -7.78 -6.78 -10.31
C LYS A 44 -7.78 -6.20 -11.72
N LYS A 45 -6.92 -6.73 -12.60
CA LYS A 45 -7.04 -6.48 -14.04
C LYS A 45 -8.16 -7.34 -14.64
N SER A 46 -8.95 -6.79 -15.55
CA SER A 46 -10.05 -7.53 -16.19
C SER A 46 -9.57 -8.61 -17.15
N LYS A 47 -8.50 -8.33 -17.89
CA LYS A 47 -8.01 -9.19 -18.98
C LYS A 47 -6.99 -10.24 -18.55
N VAL A 48 -6.33 -10.02 -17.40
CA VAL A 48 -5.29 -10.91 -16.89
C VAL A 48 -5.53 -11.20 -15.41
N ASN A 49 -5.13 -12.39 -14.97
CA ASN A 49 -5.35 -12.81 -13.59
C ASN A 49 -4.29 -12.21 -12.65
N GLU A 50 -4.21 -10.88 -12.61
CA GLU A 50 -3.32 -10.10 -11.75
C GLU A 50 -4.17 -9.30 -10.76
N PHE A 51 -3.75 -9.34 -9.50
CA PHE A 51 -4.40 -8.70 -8.37
C PHE A 51 -3.47 -7.65 -7.77
N LEU A 52 -4.05 -6.64 -7.13
CA LEU A 52 -3.34 -5.55 -6.49
C LEU A 52 -3.80 -5.42 -5.05
N GLU A 53 -2.83 -5.44 -4.14
CA GLU A 53 -2.99 -4.95 -2.79
C GLU A 53 -2.39 -3.54 -2.68
N VAL A 54 -3.20 -2.59 -2.26
CA VAL A 54 -2.81 -1.21 -1.99
C VAL A 54 -2.53 -1.05 -0.49
N LYS A 55 -1.39 -0.42 -0.21
CA LYS A 55 -1.02 0.07 1.12
C LYS A 55 -0.73 1.54 1.03
N GLN A 56 -0.98 2.25 2.12
CA GLN A 56 -0.87 3.69 2.17
C GLN A 56 -0.07 4.11 3.40
N CYS A 57 0.79 5.12 3.24
CA CYS A 57 1.42 5.79 4.37
C CYS A 57 1.51 7.30 4.13
N SER A 58 1.63 8.07 5.22
CA SER A 58 1.86 9.50 5.13
C SER A 58 3.35 9.79 5.00
N ILE A 59 3.70 10.78 4.18
CA ILE A 59 5.06 11.34 4.11
C ILE A 59 5.52 11.92 5.46
N SER A 60 4.57 12.36 6.29
CA SER A 60 4.86 12.86 7.65
C SER A 60 5.02 11.75 8.70
N SER A 61 4.75 10.49 8.35
CA SER A 61 4.96 9.36 9.26
C SER A 61 6.44 9.18 9.57
N GLY A 62 6.74 8.70 10.78
CA GLY A 62 8.13 8.38 11.17
C GLY A 62 8.74 7.35 10.21
N THR A 63 8.00 6.27 9.92
CA THR A 63 8.40 5.24 8.96
C THR A 63 7.47 5.21 7.76
N TRP A 64 8.03 5.00 6.57
CA TRP A 64 7.28 4.79 5.34
C TRP A 64 7.29 3.31 4.99
N GLY A 65 6.10 2.74 4.77
CA GLY A 65 5.95 1.31 4.56
C GLY A 65 4.50 0.88 4.41
N GLY A 66 4.32 -0.35 3.98
CA GLY A 66 3.02 -1.02 4.00
C GLY A 66 2.78 -1.66 5.36
N THR A 67 1.54 -1.59 5.84
CA THR A 67 1.10 -2.26 7.06
C THR A 67 -0.03 -3.22 6.75
N TRP A 68 0.20 -4.49 7.08
CA TRP A 68 -0.73 -5.58 6.94
C TRP A 68 -1.35 -5.89 8.30
N ASN A 69 -2.64 -5.61 8.42
CA ASN A 69 -3.41 -5.88 9.63
C ASN A 69 -4.11 -7.23 9.51
N ASP A 70 -4.33 -7.89 10.66
CA ASP A 70 -5.06 -9.15 10.78
C ASP A 70 -4.62 -10.21 9.75
N THR A 71 -3.31 -10.28 9.52
CA THR A 71 -2.72 -11.21 8.56
C THR A 71 -2.50 -12.55 9.23
N ASN A 72 -3.10 -13.59 8.67
CA ASN A 72 -2.85 -14.98 9.04
C ASN A 72 -1.78 -15.57 8.09
N GLU A 73 -1.38 -16.80 8.37
CA GLU A 73 -0.35 -17.50 7.60
C GLU A 73 -0.73 -17.64 6.11
N GLU A 74 -1.99 -17.94 5.81
CA GLU A 74 -2.51 -18.07 4.44
C GLU A 74 -2.42 -16.74 3.67
N LYS A 75 -2.92 -15.66 4.25
CA LYS A 75 -2.84 -14.30 3.65
C LYS A 75 -1.39 -13.89 3.45
N ALA A 76 -0.51 -14.17 4.40
CA ALA A 76 0.91 -13.88 4.27
C ALA A 76 1.52 -14.61 3.07
N LEU A 77 1.24 -15.91 2.92
CA LEU A 77 1.75 -16.71 1.79
C LEU A 77 1.12 -16.32 0.44
N ALA A 78 -0.07 -15.71 0.43
CA ALA A 78 -0.66 -15.17 -0.81
C ALA A 78 0.24 -14.11 -1.46
N PHE A 79 0.99 -13.32 -0.67
CA PHE A 79 2.00 -12.36 -1.17
C PHE A 79 3.26 -13.02 -1.75
N SER A 80 3.33 -14.36 -1.76
CA SER A 80 4.33 -15.08 -2.53
C SER A 80 3.86 -15.47 -3.95
N ASP A 81 2.58 -15.25 -4.28
CA ASP A 81 2.03 -15.54 -5.60
C ASP A 81 2.48 -14.49 -6.63
N LYS A 82 2.93 -14.95 -7.81
CA LYS A 82 3.36 -14.12 -8.95
C LYS A 82 2.24 -13.31 -9.61
N ARG A 83 1.01 -13.51 -9.18
CA ARG A 83 -0.19 -12.79 -9.65
C ARG A 83 -0.57 -11.66 -8.71
N LEU A 84 -0.03 -11.62 -7.50
CA LEU A 84 -0.37 -10.62 -6.51
C LEU A 84 0.70 -9.54 -6.43
N PHE A 85 0.34 -8.36 -6.90
CA PHE A 85 1.15 -7.16 -6.78
C PHE A 85 0.83 -6.39 -5.52
N THR A 86 1.83 -5.67 -5.03
CA THR A 86 1.70 -4.76 -3.90
C THR A 86 2.16 -3.38 -4.32
N VAL A 87 1.42 -2.38 -3.89
CA VAL A 87 1.82 -0.98 -4.00
C VAL A 87 1.75 -0.29 -2.65
N VAL A 88 2.76 0.50 -2.32
CA VAL A 88 2.71 1.46 -1.21
C VAL A 88 2.63 2.87 -1.80
N GLY A 89 1.47 3.51 -1.65
CA GLY A 89 1.28 4.93 -1.96
C GLY A 89 1.74 5.82 -0.80
N VAL A 90 2.66 6.74 -1.07
CA VAL A 90 3.13 7.73 -0.10
C VAL A 90 2.42 9.06 -0.33
N TRP A 91 1.62 9.49 0.63
CA TRP A 91 0.72 10.64 0.50
C TRP A 91 1.14 11.81 1.39
N LYS A 92 0.84 13.04 0.95
CA LYS A 92 0.86 14.25 1.78
C LYS A 92 -0.58 14.70 1.99
N GLY A 93 -1.04 14.70 3.23
CA GLY A 93 -2.45 15.00 3.52
C GLY A 93 -3.40 14.04 2.79
N ALA A 94 -4.64 14.47 2.53
CA ALA A 94 -5.70 13.58 2.04
C ALA A 94 -5.55 13.17 0.55
N HIS A 95 -5.01 14.03 -0.31
CA HIS A 95 -5.15 13.90 -1.77
C HIS A 95 -3.84 13.99 -2.57
N ASP A 96 -2.73 14.39 -1.96
CA ASP A 96 -1.50 14.70 -2.70
C ASP A 96 -0.55 13.48 -2.69
N LEU A 97 -0.66 12.62 -3.72
CA LEU A 97 0.19 11.44 -3.91
C LEU A 97 1.61 11.88 -4.25
N GLN A 98 2.61 11.54 -3.42
CA GLN A 98 4.01 11.90 -3.62
C GLN A 98 4.72 10.96 -4.57
N PHE A 99 4.63 9.66 -4.29
CA PHE A 99 5.16 8.59 -5.13
C PHE A 99 4.57 7.25 -4.70
N MET A 100 4.82 6.23 -5.51
CA MET A 100 4.42 4.85 -5.24
C MET A 100 5.64 3.93 -5.26
N VAL A 101 5.60 2.88 -4.46
CA VAL A 101 6.56 1.77 -4.54
C VAL A 101 5.77 0.53 -4.92
N TYR A 102 5.96 0.05 -6.14
CA TYR A 102 5.12 -0.97 -6.78
C TYR A 102 5.96 -2.17 -7.22
N GLY A 103 5.46 -3.37 -6.94
CA GLY A 103 6.06 -4.59 -7.45
C GLY A 103 5.46 -5.83 -6.80
N GLN A 104 6.14 -6.93 -7.01
CA GLN A 104 5.84 -8.20 -6.36
C GLN A 104 7.15 -8.96 -6.18
N HIS A 105 7.26 -9.72 -5.09
CA HIS A 105 8.42 -10.55 -4.85
C HIS A 105 8.07 -11.67 -3.86
N PRO A 106 8.41 -12.94 -4.14
CA PRO A 106 8.05 -14.05 -3.25
C PRO A 106 8.52 -13.91 -1.80
N GLN A 107 9.63 -13.20 -1.60
CA GLN A 107 10.18 -12.92 -0.27
C GLN A 107 9.25 -12.04 0.59
N LEU A 108 8.40 -11.19 -0.01
CA LEU A 108 7.42 -10.42 0.74
C LEU A 108 6.51 -11.35 1.54
N GLY A 109 5.89 -12.33 0.90
CA GLY A 109 5.04 -13.30 1.58
C GLY A 109 5.77 -14.16 2.61
N LYS A 110 7.00 -14.59 2.32
CA LYS A 110 7.85 -15.32 3.29
C LYS A 110 8.18 -14.48 4.53
N ASP A 111 8.46 -13.20 4.34
CA ASP A 111 8.78 -12.29 5.43
C ASP A 111 7.55 -11.97 6.27
N LEU A 112 6.40 -11.75 5.63
CA LEU A 112 5.12 -11.60 6.33
C LEU A 112 4.80 -12.87 7.13
N TYR A 113 4.98 -14.06 6.54
CA TYR A 113 4.74 -15.33 7.21
C TYR A 113 5.65 -15.53 8.42
N ARG A 114 6.95 -15.20 8.29
CA ARG A 114 7.89 -15.21 9.41
C ARG A 114 7.44 -14.26 10.52
N MET A 115 6.98 -13.05 10.18
CA MET A 115 6.50 -12.08 11.17
C MET A 115 5.20 -12.53 11.87
N VAL A 116 4.30 -13.21 11.15
CA VAL A 116 3.06 -13.77 11.72
C VAL A 116 3.37 -14.93 12.66
N THR A 117 4.27 -15.84 12.29
CA THR A 117 4.62 -17.04 13.08
C THR A 117 5.47 -16.72 14.31
N GLN A 118 6.32 -15.68 14.24
CA GLN A 118 7.18 -15.25 15.34
C GLN A 118 6.52 -14.24 16.29
N ARG A 119 5.25 -13.91 16.08
CA ARG A 119 4.56 -12.92 16.92
C ARG A 119 4.41 -13.41 18.36
N LYS A 120 4.50 -12.48 19.31
CA LYS A 120 4.23 -12.78 20.72
C LYS A 120 2.77 -13.20 20.89
N LYS A 121 2.52 -14.30 21.62
CA LYS A 121 1.15 -14.75 21.94
C LYS A 121 0.36 -13.61 22.59
N GLY A 122 -0.81 -13.27 22.03
CA GLY A 122 -1.65 -12.15 22.48
C GLY A 122 -1.39 -10.80 21.81
N SER A 123 -0.38 -10.69 20.92
CA SER A 123 -0.17 -9.48 20.12
C SER A 123 -1.10 -9.43 18.88
N ARG A 124 -1.49 -8.22 18.49
CA ARG A 124 -2.24 -7.98 17.23
C ARG A 124 -1.38 -8.44 16.05
N SER A 125 -2.01 -9.03 15.04
CA SER A 125 -1.30 -9.46 13.82
C SER A 125 -1.12 -8.27 12.88
N THR A 126 -0.28 -7.32 13.28
CA THR A 126 0.08 -6.16 12.48
C THR A 126 1.54 -6.30 12.07
N GLN A 127 1.79 -6.42 10.77
CA GLN A 127 3.12 -6.55 10.20
C GLN A 127 3.40 -5.34 9.31
N SER A 128 4.56 -4.71 9.49
CA SER A 128 4.96 -3.56 8.68
C SER A 128 6.26 -3.86 7.94
N ILE A 129 6.26 -3.58 6.63
CA ILE A 129 7.45 -3.68 5.79
C ILE A 129 7.78 -2.29 5.27
N SER A 130 9.01 -1.84 5.47
CA SER A 130 9.45 -0.51 5.02
C SER A 130 9.60 -0.44 3.51
N ILE A 131 9.37 0.73 2.92
CA ILE A 131 9.61 0.94 1.50
C ILE A 131 11.09 0.75 1.13
N GLN A 132 12.01 1.02 2.07
CA GLN A 132 13.45 0.81 1.85
C GLN A 132 13.76 -0.66 1.58
N LYS A 133 13.13 -1.56 2.36
CA LYS A 133 13.26 -3.00 2.14
C LYS A 133 12.65 -3.42 0.81
N MET A 134 11.47 -2.90 0.48
CA MET A 134 10.82 -3.19 -0.80
C MET A 134 11.67 -2.76 -2.00
N ILE A 135 12.29 -1.58 -1.94
CA ILE A 135 13.14 -1.08 -3.03
C ILE A 135 14.46 -1.88 -3.09
N LYS A 136 15.18 -2.01 -1.96
CA LYS A 136 16.55 -2.57 -1.94
C LYS A 136 16.58 -4.09 -2.04
N GLU A 137 15.68 -4.79 -1.36
CA GLU A 137 15.70 -6.25 -1.29
C GLU A 137 14.73 -6.89 -2.29
N TYR A 138 13.53 -6.32 -2.44
CA TYR A 138 12.50 -6.90 -3.31
C TYR A 138 12.52 -6.33 -4.73
N GLN A 139 13.36 -5.32 -4.98
CA GLN A 139 13.49 -4.66 -6.28
C GLN A 139 12.17 -4.04 -6.78
N PHE A 140 11.32 -3.56 -5.86
CA PHE A 140 10.11 -2.84 -6.23
C PHE A 140 10.47 -1.54 -6.93
N GLN A 141 9.68 -1.19 -7.95
CA GLN A 141 9.86 0.01 -8.74
C GLN A 141 9.30 1.22 -8.01
N VAL A 142 10.04 2.33 -8.05
CA VAL A 142 9.52 3.63 -7.60
C VAL A 142 8.83 4.29 -8.78
N ILE A 143 7.54 4.57 -8.63
CA ILE A 143 6.73 5.21 -9.65
C ILE A 143 6.39 6.64 -9.23
N CYS A 144 6.68 7.57 -10.14
CA CYS A 144 6.44 8.99 -9.96
C CYS A 144 5.09 9.39 -10.59
N PRO A 145 4.21 10.09 -9.86
CA PRO A 145 3.00 10.69 -10.40
C PRO A 145 3.32 11.66 -11.56
N PRO A 146 2.38 11.87 -12.50
CA PRO A 146 2.64 12.63 -13.72
C PRO A 146 2.88 14.12 -13.46
N ASP A 147 2.37 14.63 -12.33
CA ASP A 147 2.54 16.00 -11.85
C ASP A 147 3.87 16.21 -11.10
N LYS A 148 4.71 15.17 -10.95
CA LYS A 148 5.94 15.22 -10.16
C LYS A 148 7.16 14.83 -10.98
N GLY A 149 8.26 15.54 -10.74
CA GLY A 149 9.57 15.25 -11.32
C GLY A 149 10.26 14.10 -10.60
N LYS A 150 11.10 13.35 -11.32
CA LYS A 150 11.90 12.27 -10.73
C LYS A 150 12.85 12.83 -9.66
N GLU A 151 13.40 14.01 -9.89
CA GLU A 151 14.32 14.73 -9.00
C GLU A 151 13.67 15.03 -7.64
N PHE A 152 12.38 15.35 -7.64
CA PHE A 152 11.60 15.55 -6.43
C PHE A 152 11.52 14.25 -5.61
N VAL A 153 11.14 13.14 -6.25
CA VAL A 153 11.05 11.84 -5.59
C VAL A 153 12.41 11.35 -5.08
N TYR A 154 13.48 11.53 -5.86
CA TYR A 154 14.84 11.24 -5.41
C TYR A 154 15.22 12.02 -4.16
N THR A 155 14.91 13.32 -4.13
CA THR A 155 15.17 14.17 -2.96
C THR A 155 14.44 13.65 -1.72
N LEU A 156 13.17 13.24 -1.88
CA LEU A 156 12.39 12.63 -0.80
C LEU A 156 13.03 11.34 -0.27
N LEU A 157 13.42 10.44 -1.17
CA LEU A 157 14.03 9.16 -0.81
C LEU A 157 15.38 9.33 -0.12
N VAL A 158 16.23 10.24 -0.61
CA VAL A 158 17.54 10.55 0.00
C VAL A 158 17.37 11.15 1.39
N ASN A 159 16.40 12.05 1.56
CA ASN A 159 16.13 12.64 2.88
C ASN A 159 15.57 11.60 3.86
N TYR A 160 14.73 10.68 3.37
CA TYR A 160 14.25 9.57 4.17
C TYR A 160 15.38 8.63 4.60
N SER A 161 16.31 8.28 3.71
CA SER A 161 17.45 7.41 4.01
C SER A 161 18.53 8.07 4.87
N LYS A 162 18.53 9.39 5.05
CA LYS A 162 19.43 10.07 6.00
C LYS A 162 18.89 10.04 7.43
N LYS A 163 17.59 9.79 7.58
CA LYS A 163 16.91 9.79 8.88
C LYS A 163 16.97 8.41 9.57
N TYR A 164 17.38 7.36 8.85
CA TYR A 164 17.40 5.95 9.25
C TYR A 164 18.60 5.24 8.64
#